data_AF-A0A377XLN2-F1
#
_entry.id   AF-A0A377XLN2-F1
#
_cell.length_a   1.000
_cell.length_b   1.000
_cell.length_c   1.000
_cell.angle_alpha   90.00
_cell.angle_beta   90.00
_cell.angle_gamma   90.00
#
_symmetry.space_group_name_H-M   'P 1'
#
loop_
_entity.id
_entity.type
_entity.pdbx_description
1 polymer ?
#
loop_
_entity_poly.entity_id
_entity_poly.type
_entity_poly.pdbx_seq_one_letter_code
_entity_poly.pdbx_strand_id
1 'polypeptide(L)' 'MALFAHNSRAAEIWWQQNQSKLAAYPKLTIWYLDDAQLALLSAFADRTMTLQATLQEGSIWLSDARNNLEIQLTAWQASA' A
#
# COMPACT_ATOMS: atom_id res chain seq x y z
N MET A 1 -8.28 3.75 -11.72
CA MET A 1 -6.80 3.80 -11.72
C MET A 1 -6.35 3.79 -10.27
N ALA A 2 -5.33 3.02 -9.93
CA ALA A 2 -4.81 2.92 -8.57
C ALA A 2 -3.34 3.34 -8.54
N LEU A 3 -2.99 4.22 -7.61
CA LEU A 3 -1.61 4.62 -7.30
C LEU A 3 -1.25 4.08 -5.92
N PHE A 4 -0.08 3.46 -5.80
CA PHE A 4 0.48 3.00 -4.53
C PHE A 4 1.71 3.84 -4.19
N ALA A 5 1.58 4.69 -3.19
CA ALA A 5 2.65 5.51 -2.66
C ALA A 5 3.38 4.78 -1.53
N HIS A 6 4.69 4.93 -1.48
CA HIS A 6 5.57 4.39 -0.44
C HIS A 6 6.75 5.35 -0.25
N ASN A 7 7.61 5.15 0.75
CA ASN A 7 8.65 6.10 1.19
C ASN A 7 8.04 7.27 1.96
N SER A 8 7.98 7.16 3.28
CA SER A 8 7.30 8.12 4.17
C SER A 8 7.62 9.58 3.86
N ARG A 9 8.90 9.94 3.85
CA ARG A 9 9.32 11.33 3.63
C ARG A 9 8.97 11.86 2.25
N ALA A 10 9.28 11.12 1.19
CA ALA A 10 9.06 11.61 -0.17
C ALA A 10 7.56 11.59 -0.52
N ALA A 11 6.85 10.56 -0.10
CA ALA A 11 5.43 10.39 -0.38
C ALA A 11 4.57 11.42 0.36
N GLU A 12 4.86 11.73 1.63
CA GLU A 12 4.13 12.75 2.38
C GLU A 12 4.30 14.15 1.77
N ILE A 13 5.54 14.53 1.41
CA ILE A 13 5.81 15.82 0.76
C ILE A 13 5.10 15.89 -0.60
N TRP A 14 5.19 14.81 -1.39
CA TRP A 14 4.50 14.73 -2.66
C TRP A 14 2.99 14.85 -2.48
N TRP A 15 2.41 14.18 -1.48
CA TRP A 15 0.98 14.20 -1.23
C TRP A 15 0.49 15.60 -0.86
N GLN A 16 1.18 16.27 0.07
CA GLN A 16 0.89 17.65 0.45
C GLN A 16 0.88 18.62 -0.75
N GLN A 17 1.77 18.41 -1.73
CA GLN A 17 1.88 19.26 -2.91
C GLN A 17 0.86 18.95 -4.02
N ASN A 18 0.34 17.72 -4.07
CA ASN A 18 -0.44 17.23 -5.22
C ASN A 18 -1.89 16.87 -4.89
N GLN A 19 -2.26 16.69 -3.62
CA GLN A 19 -3.61 16.27 -3.19
C GLN A 19 -4.72 17.08 -3.87
N SER A 20 -4.66 18.41 -3.82
CA SER A 20 -5.71 19.26 -4.40
C SER A 20 -5.87 19.10 -5.91
N LYS A 21 -4.77 18.84 -6.64
CA LYS A 21 -4.80 18.62 -8.09
C LYS A 21 -5.37 17.23 -8.41
N LEU A 22 -5.04 16.25 -7.58
CA LEU A 22 -5.43 14.84 -7.78
C LEU A 22 -6.87 14.56 -7.37
N ALA A 23 -7.44 15.37 -6.47
CA ALA A 23 -8.85 15.30 -6.08
C ALA A 23 -9.82 15.52 -7.26
N ALA A 24 -9.37 16.17 -8.33
CA ALA A 24 -10.17 16.38 -9.54
C ALA A 24 -10.43 15.09 -10.36
N TYR A 25 -9.75 13.97 -10.03
CA TYR A 25 -9.88 12.70 -10.74
C TYR A 25 -10.75 11.70 -9.96
N PRO A 26 -12.06 11.58 -10.26
CA PRO A 26 -12.97 10.72 -9.50
C PRO A 26 -12.69 9.22 -9.65
N LYS A 27 -11.98 8.82 -10.71
CA LYS A 27 -11.58 7.43 -10.97
C LYS A 27 -10.19 7.08 -10.43
N LEU A 28 -9.57 7.98 -9.66
CA LEU A 28 -8.25 7.80 -9.07
C LEU A 28 -8.38 7.41 -7.59
N THR A 29 -7.79 6.27 -7.25
CA THR A 29 -7.60 5.81 -5.89
C THR A 29 -6.11 5.86 -5.56
N ILE A 30 -5.74 6.41 -4.40
CA ILE A 30 -4.36 6.52 -3.94
C ILE A 30 -4.26 5.82 -2.58
N TRP A 31 -3.43 4.78 -2.55
CA TRP A 31 -3.10 4.02 -1.35
C TRP A 31 -1.68 4.35 -0.92
N TYR A 32 -1.46 4.42 0.38
CA TYR A 32 -0.15 4.61 0.97
C TYR A 32 0.22 3.41 1.85
N LEU A 33 1.47 2.97 1.70
CA LEU A 33 2.10 1.96 2.53
C LEU A 33 3.32 2.57 3.23
N ASP A 34 3.36 2.50 4.55
CA ASP A 34 4.48 3.03 5.32
C ASP A 34 5.75 2.17 5.19
N ASP A 35 6.88 2.76 5.60
CA ASP A 35 8.19 2.15 5.44
C ASP A 35 8.39 0.90 6.31
N ALA A 36 7.70 0.80 7.46
CA ALA A 36 7.82 -0.35 8.34
C ALA A 36 7.14 -1.58 7.73
N GLN A 37 5.91 -1.40 7.23
CA GLN A 37 5.18 -2.46 6.52
C GLN A 37 5.87 -2.82 5.21
N LEU A 38 6.40 -1.84 4.46
CA LEU A 38 7.15 -2.10 3.23
C LEU A 38 8.41 -2.93 3.50
N ALA A 39 9.13 -2.63 4.58
CA ALA A 39 10.32 -3.41 4.96
C ALA A 39 9.97 -4.86 5.29
N LEU A 40 8.88 -5.09 6.04
CA LEU A 40 8.40 -6.44 6.34
C LEU A 40 7.93 -7.18 5.07
N LEU A 41 7.21 -6.49 4.18
CA LEU A 41 6.75 -7.05 2.91
C LEU A 41 7.94 -7.45 2.01
N SER A 42 9.03 -6.68 2.05
CA SER A 42 10.23 -6.99 1.27
C SER A 42 10.89 -8.32 1.67
N ALA A 43 10.67 -8.78 2.91
CA ALA A 43 11.19 -10.05 3.41
C ALA A 43 10.50 -11.30 2.80
N PHE A 44 9.34 -11.13 2.17
CA PHE A 44 8.65 -12.20 1.44
C PHE A 44 9.25 -12.47 0.05
N ALA A 45 10.12 -11.59 -0.44
CA ALA A 45 10.72 -11.73 -1.76
C ALA A 45 11.71 -12.90 -1.78
N ASP A 46 11.44 -13.90 -2.63
CA ASP A 46 12.30 -15.07 -2.84
C ASP A 46 12.32 -15.42 -4.35
N ARG A 47 13.28 -16.22 -4.80
CA ARG A 47 13.36 -16.69 -6.21
C ARG A 47 12.13 -17.48 -6.63
N THR A 48 11.49 -18.14 -5.68
CA THR A 48 10.23 -18.85 -5.87
C THR A 48 9.35 -18.56 -4.66
N MET A 49 8.21 -17.92 -4.91
CA MET A 49 7.29 -17.50 -3.85
C MET A 49 6.02 -18.36 -3.90
N THR A 50 5.59 -18.85 -2.75
CA THR A 50 4.25 -19.38 -2.54
C THR A 50 3.61 -18.52 -1.48
N LEU A 51 2.72 -17.63 -1.91
CA LEU A 51 2.08 -16.64 -1.04
C LEU A 51 0.59 -16.95 -0.92
N GLN A 52 0.05 -16.82 0.27
CA GLN A 52 -1.38 -16.79 0.54
C GLN A 52 -1.77 -15.38 0.96
N ALA A 53 -2.80 -14.82 0.34
CA ALA A 53 -3.32 -13.50 0.65
C ALA A 53 -4.80 -13.59 0.99
N THR A 54 -5.20 -13.06 2.15
CA THR A 54 -6.59 -12.93 2.57
C THR A 54 -6.93 -11.45 2.69
N LEU A 55 -7.99 -11.00 2.01
CA LEU A 55 -8.52 -9.65 2.15
C LEU A 55 -9.75 -9.70 3.06
N GLN A 56 -9.68 -9.00 4.19
CA GLN A 56 -10.79 -8.92 5.15
C GLN A 56 -10.86 -7.50 5.71
N GLU A 57 -12.04 -6.87 5.63
CA GLU A 57 -12.30 -5.56 6.24
C GLU A 57 -11.31 -4.44 5.85
N GLY A 58 -10.73 -4.53 4.65
CA GLY A 58 -9.74 -3.56 4.14
C GLY A 58 -8.29 -3.89 4.48
N SER A 59 -8.06 -4.93 5.27
CA SER A 59 -6.75 -5.43 5.67
C SER A 59 -6.35 -6.62 4.81
N ILE A 60 -5.06 -6.69 4.44
CA ILE A 60 -4.51 -7.80 3.68
C ILE A 60 -3.61 -8.63 4.60
N TRP A 61 -4.02 -9.85 4.90
CA TRP A 61 -3.17 -10.84 5.56
C TRP A 61 -2.38 -11.60 4.51
N LEU A 62 -1.06 -11.39 4.48
CA LEU A 62 -0.13 -12.05 3.58
C LEU A 62 0.72 -13.05 4.36
N SER A 63 0.74 -14.30 3.91
CA SER A 63 1.56 -15.35 4.52
C SER A 63 2.33 -16.16 3.48
N ASP A 64 3.44 -16.74 3.93
CA ASP A 64 4.18 -17.79 3.25
C ASP A 64 4.51 -18.93 4.24
N ALA A 65 5.41 -19.84 3.90
CA ALA A 65 5.79 -20.96 4.78
C ALA A 65 6.49 -20.55 6.11
N ARG A 66 6.99 -19.31 6.21
CA ARG A 66 7.85 -18.79 7.30
C ARG A 66 7.33 -17.49 7.90
N ASN A 67 6.62 -16.69 7.12
CA ASN A 67 6.25 -15.32 7.44
C ASN A 67 4.72 -15.16 7.44
N ASN A 68 4.22 -14.28 8.29
CA ASN A 68 2.84 -13.79 8.27
C ASN A 68 2.85 -12.28 8.56
N LEU A 69 2.19 -11.51 7.71
CA LEU A 69 2.18 -10.06 7.74
C LEU A 69 0.76 -9.56 7.52
N GLU A 70 0.30 -8.71 8.42
CA GLU A 70 -0.88 -7.89 8.20
C GLU A 70 -0.47 -6.59 7.51
N ILE A 71 -1.09 -6.29 6.37
CA ILE A 71 -0.86 -5.09 5.59
C ILE A 71 -2.10 -4.21 5.69
N GLN A 72 -1.91 -3.01 6.21
CA GLN A 72 -2.90 -1.95 6.34
C GLN A 72 -2.53 -0.81 5.40
N LEU A 73 -3.25 -0.72 4.27
CA LEU A 73 -3.08 0.38 3.34
C LEU A 73 -3.88 1.60 3.81
N THR A 74 -3.22 2.75 3.87
CA THR A 74 -3.91 4.01 4.16
C THR A 74 -4.51 4.57 2.88
N ALA A 75 -5.81 4.82 2.86
CA ALA A 75 -6.46 5.50 1.74
C ALA A 75 -6.18 7.01 1.82
N TRP A 76 -5.36 7.53 0.91
CA TRP A 76 -5.18 8.98 0.75
C TRP A 76 -6.25 9.60 -0.13
N GLN A 77 -6.71 8.86 -1.14
CA GLN A 77 -7.87 9.23 -1.96
C GLN A 77 -8.61 7.96 -2.35
N ALA A 78 -9.92 7.92 -2.12
CA ALA A 78 -10.79 6.88 -2.63
C ALA A 78 -11.51 7.38 -3.89
N SER A 79 -11.72 6.49 -4.86
CA SER A 79 -12.62 6.79 -5.97
C SER A 79 -14.04 7.01 -5.43
N ALA A 80 -14.72 8.03 -5.96
CA ALA A 80 -16.12 8.32 -5.66
C ALA A 80 -17.07 7.38 -6.43
#